data_AF-A0A1A8ZTT0-F1
#
_entry.id   AF-A0A1A8ZTT0-F1
#
_cell.length_a   1.000
_cell.length_b   1.000
_cell.length_c   1.000
_cell.angle_alpha   90.00
_cell.angle_beta   90.00
_cell.angle_gamma   90.00
#
_symmetry.space_group_name_H-M   'P 1'
#
loop_
_entity.id
_entity.type
_entity.pdbx_description
1 polymer ?
#
loop_
_entity_poly.entity_id
_entity_poly.type
_entity_poly.pdbx_seq_one_letter_code
_entity_poly.pdbx_strand_id
1 'polypeptide(L)'
;MPDDINVDKLPSKIHYNVLKECMKYDKIDDFINNVERSTDANAWILNFNEYSSNYLDMYIDDTVNNPNKRCRDYLYLLEDIITKIKGSSLYENKDDNMLMNIDNYKKHTLMSKGYEECPVDSEDEESIYTNSRKRFDDFCEDITYINRNINEINSSSQCSEIKNYITAESTILKSSYDQSLDEYFHLLKYNKFTSFNEFSIIIEKVTCKKPEISSGEENLLQPHASPELSGVHISIPVIFSLLGILFFCIYLYKFTSFGPWLNRHIQKRKIIWNNLNDRFNEQILQEKYEISQKDSNISGYDMLYHSLSDS
;
A
#
# COMPACT_ATOMS: atom_id res chain seq x y z
N MET A 1 19.63 -2.06 19.10
CA MET A 1 18.58 -3.02 19.50
C MET A 1 17.87 -3.41 18.22
N PRO A 2 17.63 -4.70 17.94
CA PRO A 2 16.76 -5.08 16.82
C PRO A 2 15.42 -4.38 17.01
N ASP A 3 14.83 -3.84 15.95
CA ASP A 3 13.52 -3.21 16.02
C ASP A 3 12.52 -4.17 16.66
N ASP A 4 11.92 -3.75 17.77
CA ASP A 4 11.09 -4.65 18.58
C ASP A 4 9.91 -5.15 17.75
N ILE A 5 9.91 -6.45 17.42
CA ILE A 5 8.90 -7.11 16.58
C ILE A 5 7.60 -7.16 17.38
N ASN A 6 6.52 -6.57 16.87
CA ASN A 6 5.19 -6.57 17.50
C ASN A 6 4.08 -6.65 16.43
N VAL A 7 2.81 -6.68 16.86
CA VAL A 7 1.66 -6.79 15.95
C VAL A 7 1.55 -5.59 15.00
N ASP A 8 1.80 -4.38 15.47
CA ASP A 8 1.73 -3.15 14.64
C ASP A 8 2.85 -3.06 13.59
N LYS A 9 3.93 -3.82 13.79
CA LYS A 9 5.05 -3.95 12.85
C LYS A 9 4.94 -5.18 11.95
N LEU A 10 3.80 -5.86 11.92
CA LEU A 10 3.56 -6.87 10.89
C LEU A 10 3.46 -6.20 9.51
N PRO A 11 3.93 -6.87 8.43
CA PRO A 11 3.98 -6.24 7.11
C PRO A 11 2.64 -5.69 6.63
N SER A 12 1.54 -6.41 6.86
CA SER A 12 0.21 -5.95 6.45
C SER A 12 -0.16 -4.59 7.08
N LYS A 13 0.22 -4.37 8.34
CA LYS A 13 -0.01 -3.11 9.08
C LYS A 13 0.89 -1.99 8.59
N ILE A 14 2.18 -2.28 8.45
CA ILE A 14 3.17 -1.30 7.99
C ILE A 14 2.79 -0.76 6.62
N HIS A 15 2.58 -1.65 5.65
CA HIS A 15 2.32 -1.24 4.28
C HIS A 15 0.96 -0.59 4.10
N TYR A 16 -0.06 -1.06 4.84
CA TYR A 16 -1.37 -0.40 4.82
C TYR A 16 -1.34 1.00 5.42
N ASN A 17 -0.53 1.23 6.47
CA ASN A 17 -0.34 2.58 7.01
C ASN A 17 0.35 3.51 6.01
N VAL A 18 1.41 3.06 5.34
CA VAL A 18 2.06 3.82 4.26
C VAL A 18 1.06 4.15 3.15
N LEU A 19 0.23 3.19 2.74
CA LEU A 19 -0.81 3.40 1.75
C LEU A 19 -1.80 4.49 2.18
N LYS A 20 -2.33 4.42 3.40
CA LYS A 20 -3.25 5.45 3.94
C LYS A 20 -2.62 6.84 3.97
N GLU A 21 -1.35 6.93 4.37
CA GLU A 21 -0.61 8.19 4.45
C GLU A 21 -0.39 8.83 3.07
N CYS A 22 -0.04 8.01 2.06
CA CYS A 22 0.11 8.46 0.68
C CYS A 22 -1.23 8.93 0.11
N MET A 23 -2.29 8.15 0.33
CA MET A 23 -3.63 8.43 -0.18
C MET A 23 -4.38 9.50 0.61
N LYS A 24 -3.78 10.05 1.68
CA LYS A 24 -4.45 10.99 2.61
C LYS A 24 -5.82 10.46 3.04
N TYR A 25 -5.87 9.19 3.40
CA TYR A 25 -7.10 8.46 3.65
C TYR A 25 -8.00 9.12 4.70
N ASP A 26 -7.43 9.55 5.83
CA ASP A 26 -8.19 10.20 6.90
C ASP A 26 -8.92 11.45 6.40
N LYS A 27 -8.36 12.18 5.44
CA LYS A 27 -9.02 13.34 4.83
C LYS A 27 -10.26 12.90 4.05
N ILE A 28 -10.12 11.92 3.15
CA ILE A 28 -11.26 11.48 2.34
C ILE A 28 -12.33 10.78 3.19
N ASP A 29 -11.94 10.02 4.20
CA ASP A 29 -12.88 9.42 5.16
C ASP A 29 -13.65 10.50 5.93
N ASP A 30 -12.96 11.55 6.40
CA ASP A 30 -13.59 12.70 7.05
C ASP A 30 -14.60 13.40 6.12
N PHE A 31 -14.27 13.59 4.83
CA PHE A 31 -15.18 14.24 3.87
C PHE A 31 -16.39 13.38 3.54
N ILE A 32 -16.22 12.05 3.45
CA ILE A 32 -17.33 11.16 3.15
C ILE A 32 -18.36 11.16 4.29
N ASN A 33 -17.87 11.28 5.52
CA ASN A 33 -18.68 11.21 6.74
C ASN A 33 -19.19 12.58 7.24
N ASN A 34 -18.66 13.73 6.77
CA ASN A 34 -19.03 15.07 7.26
C ASN A 34 -19.47 16.05 6.16
N VAL A 35 -20.67 16.62 6.34
CA VAL A 35 -21.44 17.44 5.38
C VAL A 35 -20.77 18.76 4.96
N GLU A 36 -19.88 19.33 5.77
CA GLU A 36 -19.51 20.75 5.68
C GLU A 36 -18.29 21.10 4.79
N ARG A 37 -17.62 20.13 4.12
CA ARG A 37 -16.32 20.38 3.46
C ARG A 37 -16.22 19.97 1.99
N SER A 38 -17.12 20.49 1.14
CA SER A 38 -17.09 20.23 -0.31
C SER A 38 -15.82 20.72 -1.03
N THR A 39 -15.13 21.74 -0.52
CA THR A 39 -13.88 22.26 -1.11
C THR A 39 -12.71 21.30 -0.96
N ASP A 40 -12.65 20.57 0.15
CA ASP A 40 -11.52 19.72 0.46
C ASP A 40 -11.63 18.35 -0.24
N ALA A 41 -12.85 17.88 -0.49
CA ALA A 41 -13.11 16.73 -1.35
C ALA A 41 -12.64 16.98 -2.79
N ASN A 42 -12.95 18.16 -3.37
CA ASN A 42 -12.45 18.55 -4.69
C ASN A 42 -10.93 18.61 -4.74
N ALA A 43 -10.28 19.14 -3.69
CA ALA A 43 -8.83 19.15 -3.59
C ALA A 43 -8.24 17.74 -3.55
N TRP A 44 -8.88 16.79 -2.86
CA TRP A 44 -8.44 15.40 -2.86
C TRP A 44 -8.52 14.78 -4.25
N ILE A 45 -9.66 14.96 -4.95
CA ILE A 45 -9.88 14.44 -6.32
C ILE A 45 -8.82 14.98 -7.28
N LEU A 46 -8.51 16.28 -7.23
CA LEU A 46 -7.50 16.90 -8.10
C LEU A 46 -6.08 16.32 -7.87
N ASN A 47 -5.78 15.85 -6.66
CA ASN A 47 -4.47 15.29 -6.30
C ASN A 47 -4.45 13.76 -6.30
N PHE A 48 -5.58 13.10 -6.57
CA PHE A 48 -5.74 11.64 -6.49
C PHE A 48 -4.70 10.88 -7.34
N ASN A 49 -4.45 11.35 -8.56
CA ASN A 49 -3.47 10.75 -9.47
C ASN A 49 -2.04 10.85 -8.93
N GLU A 50 -1.71 11.97 -8.29
CA GLU A 50 -0.40 12.19 -7.68
C GLU A 50 -0.23 11.28 -6.45
N TYR A 51 -1.22 11.25 -5.55
CA TYR A 51 -1.21 10.38 -4.38
C TYR A 51 -1.05 8.91 -4.74
N SER A 52 -1.83 8.47 -5.73
CA SER A 52 -1.79 7.10 -6.25
C SER A 52 -0.44 6.79 -6.90
N SER A 53 0.09 7.72 -7.70
CA SER A 53 1.40 7.55 -8.34
C SER A 53 2.53 7.46 -7.33
N ASN A 54 2.53 8.33 -6.32
CA ASN A 54 3.55 8.37 -5.28
C ASN A 54 3.62 7.04 -4.52
N TYR A 55 2.47 6.45 -4.17
CA TYR A 55 2.44 5.15 -3.51
C TYR A 55 2.96 4.03 -4.42
N LEU A 56 2.44 3.92 -5.64
CA LEU A 56 2.80 2.83 -6.55
C LEU A 56 4.29 2.90 -6.96
N ASP A 57 4.82 4.11 -7.15
CA ASP A 57 6.21 4.31 -7.56
C ASP A 57 7.23 3.86 -6.49
N MET A 58 6.81 3.76 -5.22
CA MET A 58 7.62 3.20 -4.12
C MET A 58 7.85 1.69 -4.26
N TYR A 59 6.95 0.97 -4.93
CA TYR A 59 6.90 -0.50 -4.94
C TYR A 59 6.98 -1.11 -6.33
N ILE A 60 7.55 -0.38 -7.30
CA ILE A 60 7.74 -0.84 -8.69
C ILE A 60 8.49 -2.19 -8.77
N ASP A 61 9.40 -2.45 -7.83
CA ASP A 61 10.24 -3.65 -7.81
C ASP A 61 9.81 -4.71 -6.77
N ASP A 62 8.67 -4.54 -6.09
CA ASP A 62 8.21 -5.45 -5.02
C ASP A 62 7.61 -6.76 -5.59
N THR A 63 8.51 -7.63 -6.07
CA THR A 63 8.15 -8.82 -6.87
C THR A 63 8.65 -10.14 -6.27
N VAL A 64 9.47 -10.10 -5.20
CA VAL A 64 10.29 -11.28 -4.84
C VAL A 64 9.50 -12.34 -4.03
N ASN A 65 8.47 -11.95 -3.27
CA ASN A 65 7.82 -12.87 -2.31
C ASN A 65 6.29 -12.96 -2.42
N ASN A 66 5.62 -11.90 -2.83
CA ASN A 66 4.17 -11.82 -3.01
C ASN A 66 3.89 -10.79 -4.13
N PRO A 67 3.96 -11.21 -5.40
CA PRO A 67 3.88 -10.29 -6.53
C PRO A 67 2.57 -9.49 -6.46
N ASN A 68 2.66 -8.20 -6.76
CA ASN A 68 1.53 -7.25 -6.81
C ASN A 68 0.75 -7.07 -5.50
N LYS A 69 1.24 -7.53 -4.34
CA LYS A 69 0.57 -7.33 -3.04
C LYS A 69 0.25 -5.87 -2.78
N ARG A 70 1.24 -4.99 -2.96
CA ARG A 70 1.09 -3.54 -2.76
C ARG A 70 0.04 -2.94 -3.68
N CYS A 71 -0.12 -3.48 -4.89
CA CYS A 71 -1.18 -3.05 -5.80
C CYS A 71 -2.55 -3.61 -5.38
N ARG A 72 -2.65 -4.85 -4.91
CA ARG A 72 -3.91 -5.37 -4.33
C ARG A 72 -4.35 -4.56 -3.12
N ASP A 73 -3.42 -4.19 -2.22
CA ASP A 73 -3.69 -3.30 -1.09
C ASP A 73 -4.29 -1.97 -1.54
N TYR A 74 -3.70 -1.39 -2.59
CA TYR A 74 -4.20 -0.16 -3.20
C TYR A 74 -5.62 -0.33 -3.74
N LEU A 75 -5.88 -1.41 -4.48
CA LEU A 75 -7.22 -1.70 -5.01
C LEU A 75 -8.25 -1.89 -3.89
N TYR A 76 -7.93 -2.63 -2.83
CA TYR A 76 -8.81 -2.78 -1.68
C TYR A 76 -9.15 -1.43 -1.02
N LEU A 77 -8.18 -0.51 -0.94
CA LEU A 77 -8.44 0.84 -0.42
C LEU A 77 -9.37 1.64 -1.33
N LEU A 78 -9.16 1.60 -2.65
CA LEU A 78 -10.04 2.30 -3.59
C LEU A 78 -11.48 1.80 -3.50
N GLU A 79 -11.68 0.50 -3.33
CA GLU A 79 -13.00 -0.12 -3.20
C GLU A 79 -13.69 0.26 -1.90
N ASP A 80 -12.94 0.35 -0.80
CA ASP A 80 -13.45 0.91 0.46
C ASP A 80 -13.89 2.37 0.29
N ILE A 81 -13.08 3.20 -0.37
CA ILE A 81 -13.42 4.59 -0.67
C ILE A 81 -14.69 4.67 -1.53
N ILE A 82 -14.77 3.92 -2.64
CA ILE A 82 -15.95 3.88 -3.52
C ILE A 82 -17.19 3.46 -2.75
N THR A 83 -17.10 2.40 -1.94
CA THR A 83 -18.22 1.88 -1.15
C THR A 83 -18.72 2.94 -0.18
N LYS A 84 -17.81 3.64 0.50
CA LYS A 84 -18.16 4.72 1.43
C LYS A 84 -18.80 5.91 0.71
N ILE A 85 -18.29 6.30 -0.46
CA ILE A 85 -18.89 7.36 -1.29
C ILE A 85 -20.32 6.99 -1.69
N LYS A 86 -20.50 5.80 -2.30
CA LYS A 86 -21.81 5.29 -2.73
C LYS A 86 -22.81 5.17 -1.58
N GLY A 87 -22.32 4.85 -0.38
CA GLY A 87 -23.14 4.72 0.84
C GLY A 87 -23.47 6.05 1.54
N SER A 88 -22.86 7.17 1.15
CA SER A 88 -23.04 8.44 1.83
C SER A 88 -24.16 9.27 1.18
N SER A 89 -25.11 9.71 2.01
CA SER A 89 -26.28 10.51 1.59
C SER A 89 -25.93 11.90 1.02
N LEU A 90 -24.68 12.35 1.18
CA LEU A 90 -24.21 13.67 0.71
C LEU A 90 -24.06 13.76 -0.80
N TYR A 91 -24.13 12.63 -1.46
CA TYR A 91 -23.60 12.42 -2.79
C TYR A 91 -24.64 11.91 -3.79
N GLU A 92 -25.92 11.90 -3.42
CA GLU A 92 -27.02 11.66 -4.35
C GLU A 92 -26.98 12.68 -5.49
N ASN A 93 -26.55 12.23 -6.68
CA ASN A 93 -26.54 12.93 -7.97
C ASN A 93 -25.42 13.97 -8.21
N LYS A 94 -24.31 13.98 -7.46
CA LYS A 94 -23.15 14.88 -7.71
C LYS A 94 -21.79 14.18 -7.94
N ASP A 95 -21.78 12.86 -7.96
CA ASP A 95 -20.58 12.04 -7.70
C ASP A 95 -20.03 11.23 -8.86
N ASP A 96 -20.60 11.41 -10.05
CA ASP A 96 -20.14 10.76 -11.26
C ASP A 96 -18.66 11.08 -11.53
N ASN A 97 -18.20 12.30 -11.25
CA ASN A 97 -16.82 12.71 -11.54
C ASN A 97 -15.77 12.05 -10.64
N MET A 98 -16.04 11.88 -9.33
CA MET A 98 -15.07 11.25 -8.42
C MET A 98 -14.95 9.75 -8.70
N LEU A 99 -16.10 9.08 -8.84
CA LEU A 99 -16.16 7.66 -9.17
C LEU A 99 -15.53 7.41 -10.55
N MET A 100 -15.88 8.22 -11.56
CA MET A 100 -15.29 8.14 -12.91
C MET A 100 -13.78 8.36 -12.89
N ASN A 101 -13.26 9.29 -12.08
CA ASN A 101 -11.81 9.49 -11.95
C ASN A 101 -11.10 8.26 -11.35
N ILE A 102 -11.69 7.65 -10.31
CA ILE A 102 -11.14 6.44 -9.69
C ILE A 102 -11.19 5.27 -10.69
N ASP A 103 -12.32 5.08 -11.38
CA ASP A 103 -12.50 4.00 -12.35
C ASP A 103 -11.59 4.17 -13.57
N ASN A 104 -11.45 5.40 -14.09
CA ASN A 104 -10.50 5.71 -15.17
C ASN A 104 -9.06 5.42 -14.75
N TYR A 105 -8.68 5.74 -13.51
CA TYR A 105 -7.34 5.45 -13.01
C TYR A 105 -7.08 3.95 -12.91
N LYS A 106 -8.04 3.18 -12.37
CA LYS A 106 -7.95 1.71 -12.33
C LYS A 106 -7.77 1.12 -13.72
N LYS A 107 -8.57 1.58 -14.68
CA LYS A 107 -8.61 1.03 -16.04
C LYS A 107 -7.41 1.42 -16.91
N HIS A 108 -6.93 2.66 -16.80
CA HIS A 108 -5.95 3.20 -17.74
C HIS A 108 -4.57 3.43 -17.13
N THR A 109 -4.50 3.85 -15.86
CA THR A 109 -3.22 4.25 -15.25
C THR A 109 -2.50 3.07 -14.61
N LEU A 110 -3.22 2.20 -13.88
CA LEU A 110 -2.60 1.01 -13.26
C LEU A 110 -1.96 0.09 -14.30
N MET A 111 -2.69 -0.24 -15.38
CA MET A 111 -2.18 -1.06 -16.48
C MET A 111 -0.90 -0.46 -17.07
N SER A 112 -0.87 0.85 -17.31
CA SER A 112 0.27 1.53 -17.92
C SER A 112 1.55 1.55 -17.07
N LYS A 113 1.43 1.35 -15.75
CA LYS A 113 2.55 1.30 -14.79
C LYS A 113 3.14 -0.10 -14.60
N GLY A 114 2.70 -1.09 -15.38
CA GLY A 114 3.18 -2.47 -15.28
C GLY A 114 2.46 -3.30 -14.21
N TYR A 115 1.33 -2.82 -13.70
CA TYR A 115 0.44 -3.59 -12.81
C TYR A 115 -0.61 -4.40 -13.60
N GLU A 116 -0.24 -4.89 -14.79
CA GLU A 116 -1.12 -5.67 -15.67
C GLU A 116 -1.63 -6.96 -14.99
N GLU A 117 -0.87 -7.49 -14.02
CA GLU A 117 -1.20 -8.66 -13.20
C GLU A 117 -1.69 -8.30 -11.78
N CYS A 118 -2.05 -7.04 -11.53
CA CYS A 118 -2.70 -6.64 -10.29
C CYS A 118 -4.19 -6.99 -10.40
N PRO A 119 -4.61 -8.17 -9.90
CA PRO A 119 -5.54 -8.98 -10.65
C PRO A 119 -6.97 -8.44 -10.59
N VAL A 120 -7.47 -8.09 -11.77
CA VAL A 120 -8.87 -8.25 -12.17
C VAL A 120 -8.97 -9.65 -12.80
N ASP A 121 -8.99 -10.69 -11.96
CA ASP A 121 -9.18 -12.09 -12.40
C ASP A 121 -10.68 -12.48 -12.42
N SER A 122 -11.58 -11.52 -12.60
CA SER A 122 -12.99 -11.84 -12.77
C SER A 122 -13.64 -10.86 -13.74
N GLU A 123 -14.35 -11.45 -14.71
CA GLU A 123 -15.13 -10.74 -15.74
C GLU A 123 -16.31 -9.95 -15.13
N ASP A 124 -16.57 -10.11 -13.82
CA ASP A 124 -17.55 -9.36 -13.05
C ASP A 124 -16.84 -8.36 -12.10
N GLU A 125 -16.53 -7.17 -12.61
CA GLU A 125 -15.83 -6.07 -11.91
C GLU A 125 -16.50 -5.64 -10.58
N GLU A 126 -17.78 -5.97 -10.36
CA GLU A 126 -18.60 -5.40 -9.28
C GLU A 126 -18.60 -6.20 -7.96
N SER A 127 -18.06 -7.43 -7.92
CA SER A 127 -18.19 -8.32 -6.74
C SER A 127 -16.88 -8.78 -6.08
N ILE A 128 -15.72 -8.35 -6.58
CA ILE A 128 -14.42 -9.01 -6.31
C ILE A 128 -13.68 -8.44 -5.08
N TYR A 129 -14.06 -7.30 -4.51
CA TYR A 129 -13.25 -6.64 -3.47
C TYR A 129 -14.03 -6.45 -2.17
N THR A 130 -14.01 -7.48 -1.32
CA THR A 130 -14.59 -7.41 0.03
C THR A 130 -13.52 -7.15 1.07
N ASN A 131 -13.92 -6.55 2.21
CA ASN A 131 -13.07 -6.44 3.39
C ASN A 131 -12.53 -7.82 3.82
N SER A 132 -13.29 -8.89 3.61
CA SER A 132 -12.88 -10.27 3.90
C SER A 132 -11.71 -10.73 3.02
N ARG A 133 -11.72 -10.43 1.70
CA ARG A 133 -10.60 -10.74 0.80
C ARG A 133 -9.34 -9.98 1.17
N LYS A 134 -9.45 -8.68 1.46
CA LYS A 134 -8.33 -7.88 1.97
C LYS A 134 -7.74 -8.52 3.22
N ARG A 135 -8.57 -8.79 4.22
CA ARG A 135 -8.15 -9.38 5.49
C ARG A 135 -7.46 -10.74 5.30
N PHE A 136 -7.94 -11.56 4.37
CA PHE A 136 -7.32 -12.84 4.05
C PHE A 136 -5.95 -12.69 3.37
N ASP A 137 -5.84 -11.80 2.37
CA ASP A 137 -4.57 -11.53 1.69
C ASP A 137 -3.52 -10.91 2.63
N ASP A 138 -3.95 -10.02 3.53
CA ASP A 138 -3.11 -9.48 4.63
C ASP A 138 -2.63 -10.58 5.56
N PHE A 139 -3.52 -11.50 5.94
CA PHE A 139 -3.17 -12.62 6.81
C PHE A 139 -2.16 -13.57 6.14
N CYS A 140 -2.28 -13.84 4.84
CA CYS A 140 -1.29 -14.60 4.08
C CYS A 140 0.10 -13.96 4.16
N GLU A 141 0.19 -12.63 4.00
CA GLU A 141 1.47 -11.91 4.08
C GLU A 141 2.08 -12.01 5.49
N ASP A 142 1.27 -11.77 6.52
CA ASP A 142 1.72 -11.81 7.92
C ASP A 142 2.18 -13.20 8.33
N ILE A 143 1.43 -14.26 7.98
CA ILE A 143 1.82 -15.65 8.26
C ILE A 143 3.12 -16.00 7.53
N THR A 144 3.30 -15.52 6.30
CA THR A 144 4.54 -15.74 5.56
C THR A 144 5.74 -15.08 6.26
N TYR A 145 5.58 -13.84 6.71
CA TYR A 145 6.60 -13.14 7.50
C TYR A 145 6.91 -13.86 8.82
N ILE A 146 5.88 -14.28 9.54
CA ILE A 146 6.01 -14.98 10.82
C ILE A 146 6.77 -16.29 10.65
N ASN A 147 6.45 -17.07 9.63
CA ASN A 147 7.14 -18.31 9.33
C ASN A 147 8.64 -18.09 9.04
N ARG A 148 8.99 -17.02 8.32
CA ARG A 148 10.39 -16.66 8.04
C ARG A 148 11.15 -16.23 9.30
N ASN A 149 10.47 -15.52 10.21
CA ASN A 149 11.08 -14.91 11.41
C ASN A 149 10.75 -15.67 12.71
N ILE A 150 10.40 -16.97 12.60
CA ILE A 150 9.84 -17.75 13.70
C ILE A 150 10.75 -17.80 14.95
N ASN A 151 12.06 -17.84 14.75
CA ASN A 151 13.04 -17.92 15.83
C ASN A 151 13.15 -16.62 16.62
N GLU A 152 13.12 -15.49 15.91
CA GLU A 152 13.15 -14.15 16.49
C GLU A 152 11.86 -13.88 17.25
N ILE A 153 10.72 -14.19 16.63
CA ILE A 153 9.39 -14.09 17.26
C ILE A 153 9.32 -14.94 18.52
N ASN A 154 9.73 -16.22 18.46
CA ASN A 154 9.69 -17.10 19.62
C ASN A 154 10.58 -16.66 20.79
N SER A 155 11.55 -15.79 20.54
CA SER A 155 12.46 -15.24 21.55
C SER A 155 12.09 -13.80 21.95
N SER A 156 11.10 -13.19 21.28
CA SER A 156 10.65 -11.82 21.54
C SER A 156 9.73 -11.76 22.78
N SER A 157 9.82 -10.65 23.51
CA SER A 157 8.88 -10.31 24.58
C SER A 157 7.42 -10.22 24.08
N GLN A 158 7.24 -9.94 22.79
CA GLN A 158 5.96 -9.75 22.12
C GLN A 158 5.38 -11.05 21.53
N CYS A 159 6.06 -12.19 21.70
CA CYS A 159 5.65 -13.47 21.09
C CYS A 159 4.20 -13.84 21.39
N SER A 160 3.80 -13.72 22.66
CA SER A 160 2.45 -14.09 23.09
C SER A 160 1.38 -13.21 22.45
N GLU A 161 1.66 -11.92 22.28
CA GLU A 161 0.74 -10.99 21.62
C GLU A 161 0.57 -11.35 20.14
N ILE A 162 1.68 -11.57 19.43
CA ILE A 162 1.67 -11.99 18.02
C ILE A 162 0.93 -13.32 17.86
N LYS A 163 1.20 -14.30 18.72
CA LYS A 163 0.53 -15.60 18.69
C LYS A 163 -0.98 -15.47 18.90
N ASN A 164 -1.40 -14.67 19.88
CA ASN A 164 -2.81 -14.44 20.15
C ASN A 164 -3.51 -13.77 18.96
N TYR A 165 -2.88 -12.74 18.37
CA TYR A 165 -3.37 -12.07 17.17
C TYR A 165 -3.59 -13.05 16.02
N ILE A 166 -2.56 -13.81 15.61
CA ILE A 166 -2.69 -14.72 14.46
C ILE A 166 -3.65 -15.89 14.71
N THR A 167 -3.78 -16.35 15.96
CA THR A 167 -4.73 -17.41 16.31
C THR A 167 -6.17 -16.92 16.20
N ALA A 168 -6.44 -15.70 16.67
CA ALA A 168 -7.75 -15.07 16.55
C ALA A 168 -8.11 -14.81 15.09
N GLU A 169 -7.19 -14.21 14.32
CA GLU A 169 -7.39 -13.96 12.88
C GLU A 169 -7.63 -15.25 12.10
N SER A 170 -6.83 -16.30 12.34
CA SER A 170 -7.00 -17.61 11.71
C SER A 170 -8.38 -18.21 12.01
N THR A 171 -8.88 -18.03 13.23
CA THR A 171 -10.19 -18.59 13.61
C THR A 171 -11.31 -17.90 12.84
N ILE A 172 -11.25 -16.57 12.72
CA ILE A 172 -12.25 -15.78 11.99
C ILE A 172 -12.22 -16.12 10.50
N LEU A 173 -11.03 -16.15 9.91
CA LEU A 173 -10.86 -16.39 8.48
C LEU A 173 -11.19 -17.82 8.06
N LYS A 174 -11.05 -18.81 8.97
CA LYS A 174 -11.40 -20.21 8.67
C LYS A 174 -12.86 -20.34 8.26
N SER A 175 -13.77 -19.68 8.98
CA SER A 175 -15.20 -19.73 8.69
C SER A 175 -15.53 -19.14 7.32
N SER A 176 -14.93 -17.99 6.96
CA SER A 176 -15.10 -17.37 5.65
C SER A 176 -14.50 -18.21 4.53
N TYR A 177 -13.33 -18.80 4.75
CA TYR A 177 -12.65 -19.66 3.79
C TYR A 177 -13.48 -20.91 3.46
N ASP A 178 -14.06 -21.56 4.48
CA ASP A 178 -14.86 -22.77 4.29
C ASP A 178 -16.17 -22.52 3.54
N GLN A 179 -16.72 -21.31 3.63
CA GLN A 179 -17.95 -20.91 2.95
C GLN A 179 -17.73 -20.58 1.46
N SER A 180 -16.55 -20.04 1.11
CA SER A 180 -16.25 -19.54 -0.23
C SER A 180 -14.86 -19.98 -0.72
N LEU A 181 -14.62 -21.30 -0.80
CA LEU A 181 -13.30 -21.85 -1.13
C LEU A 181 -12.69 -21.26 -2.41
N ASP A 182 -13.46 -21.19 -3.49
CA ASP A 182 -12.99 -20.73 -4.81
C ASP A 182 -12.53 -19.26 -4.76
N GLU A 183 -13.18 -18.44 -3.94
CA GLU A 183 -12.86 -17.02 -3.77
C GLU A 183 -11.45 -16.82 -3.19
N TYR A 184 -11.10 -17.59 -2.16
CA TYR A 184 -9.84 -17.43 -1.43
C TYR A 184 -8.69 -18.28 -1.96
N PHE A 185 -8.99 -19.33 -2.73
CA PHE A 185 -7.97 -20.27 -3.22
C PHE A 185 -6.90 -19.58 -4.10
N HIS A 186 -7.30 -18.60 -4.91
CA HIS A 186 -6.36 -17.81 -5.70
C HIS A 186 -5.42 -16.96 -4.83
N LEU A 187 -5.92 -16.42 -3.70
CA LEU A 187 -5.14 -15.58 -2.79
C LEU A 187 -4.03 -16.36 -2.07
N LEU A 188 -4.27 -17.63 -1.75
CA LEU A 188 -3.27 -18.52 -1.15
C LEU A 188 -2.01 -18.63 -2.02
N LYS A 189 -2.20 -18.71 -3.34
CA LYS A 189 -1.12 -18.95 -4.30
C LYS A 189 -0.12 -17.81 -4.37
N TYR A 190 -0.54 -16.56 -4.14
CA TYR A 190 0.37 -15.41 -4.13
C TYR A 190 1.49 -15.53 -3.10
N ASN A 191 1.22 -16.22 -1.98
CA ASN A 191 2.20 -16.50 -0.92
C ASN A 191 2.66 -17.96 -0.91
N LYS A 192 2.42 -18.70 -2.00
CA LYS A 192 2.83 -20.11 -2.19
C LYS A 192 2.19 -21.09 -1.20
N PHE A 193 1.03 -20.75 -0.64
CA PHE A 193 0.21 -21.69 0.12
C PHE A 193 -0.67 -22.53 -0.81
N THR A 194 -0.92 -23.77 -0.41
CA THR A 194 -1.80 -24.72 -1.12
C THR A 194 -3.11 -24.96 -0.39
N SER A 195 -3.17 -24.70 0.93
CA SER A 195 -4.38 -24.83 1.73
C SER A 195 -4.35 -23.98 3.00
N PHE A 196 -5.52 -23.70 3.56
CA PHE A 196 -5.64 -23.03 4.85
C PHE A 196 -4.94 -23.78 5.99
N ASN A 197 -4.86 -25.11 5.93
CA ASN A 197 -4.26 -25.92 6.99
C ASN A 197 -2.76 -25.61 7.22
N GLU A 198 -2.08 -25.07 6.22
CA GLU A 198 -0.70 -24.61 6.37
C GLU A 198 -0.55 -23.47 7.37
N PHE A 199 -1.59 -22.63 7.53
CA PHE A 199 -1.60 -21.57 8.54
C PHE A 199 -1.56 -22.17 9.94
N SER A 200 -2.40 -23.19 10.21
CA SER A 200 -2.41 -23.90 11.51
C SER A 200 -1.04 -24.47 11.85
N ILE A 201 -0.38 -25.11 10.87
CA ILE A 201 0.98 -25.67 11.05
C ILE A 201 1.99 -24.57 11.39
N ILE A 202 1.89 -23.38 10.78
CA ILE A 202 2.80 -22.26 11.08
C ILE A 202 2.51 -21.68 12.46
N ILE A 203 1.24 -21.50 12.82
CA ILE A 203 0.82 -20.99 14.14
C ILE A 203 1.31 -21.91 15.26
N GLU A 204 1.26 -23.23 15.06
CA GLU A 204 1.76 -24.22 16.03
C GLU A 204 3.28 -24.10 16.28
N LYS A 205 4.06 -23.66 15.28
CA LYS A 205 5.51 -23.41 15.44
C LYS A 205 5.82 -22.19 16.32
N VAL A 206 4.84 -21.30 16.52
CA VAL A 206 4.97 -20.17 17.44
C VAL A 206 4.78 -20.71 18.86
N THR A 207 5.87 -21.11 19.49
CA THR A 207 5.87 -21.76 20.81
C THR A 207 6.03 -20.78 21.96
N CYS A 208 6.59 -19.60 21.71
CA CYS A 208 6.97 -18.59 22.70
C CYS A 208 7.83 -19.19 23.82
N LYS A 209 9.15 -19.02 23.71
CA LYS A 209 10.06 -19.44 24.77
C LYS A 209 9.68 -18.71 26.04
N LYS A 210 9.42 -19.46 27.11
CA LYS A 210 9.40 -18.87 28.44
C LYS A 210 10.81 -18.35 28.71
N PRO A 211 10.97 -17.16 29.34
CA PRO A 211 12.28 -16.75 29.80
C PRO A 211 12.82 -17.88 30.69
N GLU A 212 13.97 -18.44 30.31
CA GLU A 212 14.70 -19.31 31.21
C GLU A 212 15.04 -18.46 32.44
N ILE A 213 14.30 -18.66 33.52
CA ILE A 213 14.79 -18.30 34.83
C ILE A 213 15.97 -19.25 35.03
N SER A 214 17.18 -18.80 34.70
CA SER A 214 18.36 -19.45 35.22
C SER A 214 18.24 -19.33 36.72
N SER A 215 17.85 -20.42 37.37
CA SER A 215 18.03 -20.62 38.80
C SER A 215 19.53 -20.76 39.03
N GLY A 216 20.22 -19.63 38.94
CA GLY A 216 21.62 -19.47 39.30
C GLY A 216 21.65 -18.99 40.74
N GLU A 217 22.18 -19.85 41.60
CA GLU A 217 22.31 -19.70 43.04
C GLU A 217 22.81 -18.33 43.48
N GLU A 218 22.09 -17.80 44.47
CA GLU A 218 22.55 -16.77 45.37
C GLU A 218 23.77 -17.28 46.14
N ASN A 219 24.95 -16.74 45.83
CA ASN A 219 26.09 -16.76 46.76
C ASN A 219 26.61 -15.34 46.95
N LEU A 220 26.26 -14.80 48.12
CA LEU A 220 26.81 -13.61 48.75
C LEU A 220 28.29 -13.85 49.12
N LEU A 221 29.19 -12.95 48.74
CA LEU A 221 30.16 -12.30 49.65
C LEU A 221 30.85 -11.10 48.95
N GLN A 222 30.79 -9.93 49.61
CA GLN A 222 31.38 -8.62 49.30
C GLN A 222 32.92 -8.56 49.60
N PRO A 223 33.58 -7.37 49.73
CA PRO A 223 33.88 -6.32 48.74
C PRO A 223 35.39 -5.97 48.75
N HIS A 224 35.96 -5.36 47.71
CA HIS A 224 37.19 -4.57 47.91
C HIS A 224 37.26 -3.31 47.04
N ALA A 225 37.78 -2.27 47.71
CA ALA A 225 37.75 -0.85 47.41
C ALA A 225 38.45 -0.40 46.12
N SER A 226 37.99 0.75 45.63
CA SER A 226 38.64 1.67 44.70
C SER A 226 39.96 2.23 45.25
N PRO A 227 40.80 2.78 44.35
CA PRO A 227 40.98 4.23 44.38
C PRO A 227 40.85 4.89 43.00
N GLU A 228 40.58 6.19 43.05
CA GLU A 228 40.12 7.09 41.99
C GLU A 228 41.13 7.42 40.87
N LEU A 229 40.53 7.79 39.73
CA LEU A 229 40.85 8.90 38.80
C LEU A 229 42.17 8.92 38.01
N SER A 230 42.07 8.73 36.70
CA SER A 230 42.79 9.57 35.71
C SER A 230 42.22 9.37 34.30
N GLY A 231 41.98 10.47 33.58
CA GLY A 231 42.13 10.53 32.13
C GLY A 231 40.87 10.37 31.28
N VAL A 232 40.15 11.47 31.07
CA VAL A 232 39.26 11.66 29.91
C VAL A 232 40.09 11.49 28.63
N HIS A 233 39.76 10.50 27.80
CA HIS A 233 40.07 10.51 26.37
C HIS A 233 38.77 10.41 25.58
N ILE A 234 38.37 11.55 25.00
CA ILE A 234 37.25 11.65 24.08
C ILE A 234 37.63 10.90 22.80
N SER A 235 36.99 9.76 22.58
CA SER A 235 37.11 8.98 21.35
C SER A 235 36.44 9.73 20.20
N ILE A 236 37.23 10.23 19.26
CA ILE A 236 36.76 10.70 17.95
C ILE A 236 36.98 9.56 16.92
N PRO A 237 35.97 8.70 16.65
CA PRO A 237 35.98 7.94 15.39
C PRO A 237 34.73 8.15 14.53
N VAL A 238 33.75 8.95 14.96
CA VAL A 238 32.44 9.04 14.26
C VAL A 238 32.54 9.77 12.91
N ILE A 239 33.51 10.67 12.73
CA ILE A 239 33.61 11.51 11.51
C ILE A 239 34.29 10.75 10.35
N PHE A 240 35.22 9.82 10.63
CA PHE A 240 35.91 9.06 9.57
C PHE A 240 35.06 7.94 8.96
N SER A 241 34.09 7.40 9.70
CA SER A 241 33.18 6.36 9.17
C SER A 241 32.25 6.87 8.08
N LEU A 242 31.75 8.10 8.18
CA LEU A 242 30.82 8.67 7.20
C LEU A 242 31.52 9.06 5.89
N LEU A 243 32.74 9.59 5.97
CA LEU A 243 33.54 9.91 4.79
C LEU A 243 33.98 8.65 4.03
N GLY A 244 34.35 7.59 4.76
CA GLY A 244 34.71 6.30 4.16
C GLY A 244 33.57 5.67 3.35
N ILE A 245 32.33 5.73 3.86
CA ILE A 245 31.14 5.25 3.15
C ILE A 245 30.91 6.06 1.86
N LEU A 246 31.07 7.39 1.92
CA LEU A 246 30.87 8.27 0.76
C LEU A 246 31.87 7.98 -0.37
N PHE A 247 33.16 7.80 -0.03
CA PHE A 247 34.19 7.42 -1.00
C PHE A 247 33.98 6.02 -1.57
N PHE A 248 33.50 5.08 -0.75
CA PHE A 248 33.15 3.73 -1.20
C PHE A 248 31.96 3.74 -2.17
N CYS A 249 30.92 4.53 -1.91
CA CYS A 249 29.79 4.72 -2.83
C CYS A 249 30.23 5.33 -4.18
N ILE A 250 31.11 6.34 -4.16
CA ILE A 250 31.65 6.96 -5.38
C ILE A 250 32.52 5.95 -6.16
N TYR A 251 33.30 5.14 -5.46
CA TYR A 251 34.13 4.10 -6.07
C TYR A 251 33.27 3.03 -6.74
N LEU A 252 32.23 2.52 -6.08
CA LEU A 252 31.27 1.56 -6.66
C LEU A 252 30.49 2.16 -7.84
N TYR A 253 30.10 3.44 -7.75
CA TYR A 253 29.45 4.15 -8.86
C TYR A 253 30.33 4.19 -10.13
N LYS A 254 31.65 4.33 -9.97
CA LYS A 254 32.60 4.47 -11.08
C LYS A 254 33.13 3.15 -11.63
N PHE A 255 33.29 2.11 -10.80
CA PHE A 255 33.93 0.85 -11.16
C PHE A 255 32.99 -0.35 -11.33
N THR A 256 31.71 -0.22 -10.96
CA THR A 256 30.69 -1.25 -11.18
C THR A 256 29.78 -0.84 -12.34
N SER A 257 29.30 -1.80 -13.15
CA SER A 257 28.32 -1.60 -14.24
C SER A 257 26.97 -1.01 -13.80
N PHE A 258 26.84 -0.64 -12.52
CA PHE A 258 25.68 -0.08 -11.87
C PHE A 258 25.38 1.36 -12.32
N GLY A 259 26.40 2.18 -12.60
CA GLY A 259 26.21 3.57 -13.04
C GLY A 259 25.40 3.69 -14.34
N PRO A 260 25.79 2.99 -15.43
CA PRO A 260 25.02 2.95 -16.68
C PRO A 260 23.65 2.28 -16.54
N TRP A 261 23.52 1.29 -15.65
CA TRP A 261 22.25 0.59 -15.38
C TRP A 261 21.25 1.49 -14.65
N LEU A 262 21.69 2.21 -13.61
CA LEU A 262 20.86 3.14 -12.85
C LEU A 262 20.45 4.34 -13.70
N ASN A 263 21.37 4.91 -14.50
CA ASN A 263 21.05 5.99 -15.41
C ASN A 263 20.04 5.56 -16.49
N ARG A 264 20.17 4.33 -17.02
CA ARG A 264 19.21 3.76 -17.98
C ARG A 264 17.83 3.57 -17.37
N HIS A 265 17.74 3.15 -16.10
CA HIS A 265 16.46 3.04 -15.38
C HIS A 265 15.81 4.39 -15.11
N ILE A 266 16.58 5.39 -14.66
CA ILE A 266 16.09 6.75 -14.44
C ILE A 266 15.60 7.38 -15.76
N GLN A 267 16.33 7.18 -16.86
CA GLN A 267 15.94 7.66 -18.19
C GLN A 267 14.67 6.98 -18.71
N LYS A 268 14.53 5.66 -18.54
CA LYS A 268 13.30 4.94 -18.87
C LYS A 268 12.09 5.45 -18.08
N ARG A 269 12.27 5.76 -16.78
CA ARG A 269 11.22 6.37 -15.95
C ARG A 269 10.77 7.74 -16.47
N LYS A 270 11.70 8.62 -16.85
CA LYS A 270 11.36 9.93 -17.45
C LYS A 270 10.57 9.82 -18.75
N ILE A 271 10.93 8.87 -19.62
CA ILE A 271 10.22 8.64 -20.89
C ILE A 271 8.80 8.14 -20.64
N ILE A 272 8.61 7.20 -19.70
CA ILE A 272 7.28 6.70 -19.34
C ILE A 272 6.42 7.81 -18.73
N TRP A 273 6.98 8.62 -17.82
CA TRP A 273 6.27 9.73 -17.20
C TRP A 273 5.84 10.80 -18.19
N ASN A 274 6.73 11.17 -19.13
CA ASN A 274 6.40 12.13 -20.19
C ASN A 274 5.29 11.60 -21.10
N ASN A 275 5.38 10.32 -21.52
CA ASN A 275 4.36 9.70 -22.37
C ASN A 275 3.00 9.53 -21.69
N LEU A 276 2.96 9.40 -20.36
CA LEU A 276 1.72 9.34 -19.58
C LEU A 276 1.11 10.73 -19.39
N ASN A 277 1.95 11.72 -19.10
CA ASN A 277 1.51 13.11 -18.98
C ASN A 277 0.92 13.63 -20.30
N ASP A 278 1.54 13.31 -21.44
CA ASP A 278 1.04 13.71 -22.76
C ASP A 278 -0.32 13.06 -23.07
N ARG A 279 -0.48 11.74 -22.82
CA ARG A 279 -1.78 11.06 -22.99
C ARG A 279 -2.87 11.58 -22.07
N PHE A 280 -2.53 11.90 -20.82
CA PHE A 280 -3.49 12.44 -19.85
C PHE A 280 -3.95 13.86 -20.24
N ASN A 281 -3.02 14.70 -20.70
CA ASN A 281 -3.35 16.04 -21.20
C ASN A 281 -4.27 15.96 -22.42
N GLU A 282 -4.03 15.02 -23.34
CA GLU A 282 -4.91 14.79 -24.49
C GLU A 282 -6.32 14.36 -24.06
N GLN A 283 -6.46 13.44 -23.09
CA GLN A 283 -7.75 12.98 -22.59
C GLN A 283 -8.55 14.09 -21.88
N ILE A 284 -7.90 14.89 -21.02
CA ILE A 284 -8.56 16.04 -20.37
C ILE A 284 -9.03 17.07 -21.41
N LEU A 285 -8.23 17.32 -22.44
CA LEU A 285 -8.60 18.26 -23.51
C LEU A 285 -9.81 17.75 -24.30
N GLN A 286 -9.87 16.45 -24.55
CA GLN A 286 -10.98 15.82 -25.26
C GLN A 286 -12.27 15.84 -24.44
N GLU A 287 -12.21 15.52 -23.15
CA GLU A 287 -13.37 15.57 -22.24
C GLU A 287 -13.89 17.01 -22.09
N LYS A 288 -12.99 17.99 -21.96
CA LYS A 288 -13.36 19.42 -21.90
C LYS A 288 -14.04 19.90 -23.20
N TYR A 289 -13.63 19.36 -24.35
CA TYR A 289 -14.23 19.66 -25.64
C TYR A 289 -15.64 19.05 -25.77
N GLU A 290 -15.84 17.81 -25.30
CA GLU A 290 -17.14 17.13 -25.30
C GLU A 290 -18.15 17.82 -24.37
N ILE A 291 -17.73 18.27 -23.18
CA ILE A 291 -18.56 19.08 -22.27
C ILE A 291 -18.95 20.41 -22.93
N SER A 292 -17.99 21.10 -23.56
CA SER A 292 -18.25 22.37 -24.24
C SER A 292 -19.21 22.25 -25.43
N GLN A 293 -19.20 21.13 -26.16
CA GLN A 293 -20.19 20.89 -27.23
C GLN A 293 -21.59 20.64 -26.66
N LYS A 294 -21.68 19.92 -25.54
CA LYS A 294 -22.97 19.62 -24.90
C LYS A 294 -23.66 20.88 -24.37
N ASP A 295 -22.89 21.82 -23.81
CA ASP A 295 -23.39 23.12 -23.36
C ASP A 295 -23.84 24.03 -24.53
N SER A 296 -23.16 23.94 -25.68
CA SER A 296 -23.54 24.72 -26.87
C SER A 296 -24.84 24.26 -27.54
N ASN A 297 -25.26 23.00 -27.32
CA ASN A 297 -26.47 22.41 -27.88
C ASN A 297 -27.74 22.68 -27.05
N ILE A 298 -27.65 23.41 -25.93
CA ILE A 298 -28.81 23.75 -25.07
C ILE A 298 -29.34 25.18 -25.33
N SER A 299 -28.64 26.00 -26.12
CA SER A 299 -29.12 27.31 -26.56
C SER A 299 -29.96 27.17 -27.85
N GLY A 300 -31.27 26.98 -27.69
CA GLY A 300 -32.24 26.93 -28.79
C GLY A 300 -32.21 28.21 -29.64
N TYR A 301 -31.82 28.09 -30.91
CA TYR A 301 -32.05 29.10 -31.92
C TYR A 301 -33.30 28.71 -32.73
N ASP A 302 -34.43 29.34 -32.40
CA ASP A 302 -35.59 29.39 -33.30
C ASP A 302 -35.28 30.37 -34.44
N MET A 303 -34.89 29.85 -35.60
CA MET A 303 -34.81 30.64 -36.84
C MET A 303 -36.16 30.58 -37.58
N LEU A 304 -36.98 31.61 -37.38
CA LEU A 304 -38.15 31.92 -38.19
C LEU A 304 -37.72 32.37 -39.59
N TYR A 305 -37.94 31.50 -40.59
CA TYR A 305 -37.85 31.88 -42.00
C TYR A 305 -39.08 32.70 -42.39
N HIS A 306 -38.90 34.00 -42.59
CA HIS A 306 -39.84 34.80 -43.39
C HIS A 306 -39.41 34.73 -44.85
N SER A 307 -40.13 33.96 -45.67
CA SER A 307 -40.07 34.10 -47.12
C SER A 307 -40.84 35.36 -47.52
N LEU A 308 -40.12 36.35 -48.03
CA LEU A 308 -40.71 37.54 -48.63
C LEU A 308 -41.47 37.16 -49.91
N SER A 309 -42.75 37.49 -49.92
CA SER A 309 -43.59 37.56 -51.10
C SER A 309 -43.31 38.83 -51.92
N ASP A 310 -43.40 38.63 -53.23
CA ASP A 310 -43.80 39.56 -54.30
C ASP A 310 -42.78 40.56 -54.88
N SER A 311 -42.44 40.35 -56.16
CA SER A 311 -42.97 41.13 -57.30
C SER A 311 -42.66 40.45 -58.64
#